data_AF-A0A6A6E222-F1
#
_entry.id   AF-A0A6A6E222-F1
#
_cell.length_a   1.000
_cell.length_b   1.000
_cell.length_c   1.000
_cell.angle_alpha   90.00
_cell.angle_beta   90.00
_cell.angle_gamma   90.00
#
_symmetry.space_group_name_H-M   'P 1'
#
loop_
_entity.id
_entity.type
_entity.pdbx_description
1 polymer ?
#
loop_
_entity_poly.entity_id
_entity_poly.type
_entity_poly.pdbx_seq_one_letter_code
_entity_poly.pdbx_strand_id
1 'polypeptide(L)'
;MNLRDALCDLRDAKELESKIFWIDRICINQGDSNEKNTQVAMMGEIYQNADRVITYLGAAVDSLQEERGLNLPKGLEAYYQDDPIMLHSCQSPHEASLKVYSGEIKTLPQKPAELGVDIGQEKVSGHDWRWLYDVCFGEWTQRLWMVQEQLLNRNTIMLRGPHVLSWESVAGIVLLASTQILPQGLYAAFWRRKGRDRIPDGFADAVFFLSITRCHIVKGNCRLEYTLRATMHCLRALQCHDPRDRVYALMSICSDIGKLGIVPDYSHSNTALRFSPKLAQRLIETEMNLHILTDVCTRHPPSASRALPSWAPGMYIINIT
;
A
#
# COMPACT_ATOMS: atom_id res chain seq x y z
N MET A 1 5.76 -12.19 -8.23
CA MET A 1 7.13 -11.92 -7.73
C MET A 1 7.77 -13.21 -7.24
N ASN A 2 9.05 -13.44 -7.52
CA ASN A 2 9.79 -14.65 -7.14
C ASN A 2 10.77 -14.34 -5.98
N LEU A 3 10.71 -15.15 -4.91
CA LEU A 3 11.61 -15.04 -3.75
C LEU A 3 13.10 -15.15 -4.14
N ARG A 4 13.43 -15.98 -5.13
CA ARG A 4 14.80 -16.12 -5.62
C ARG A 4 15.35 -14.79 -6.12
N ASP A 5 14.56 -14.07 -6.92
CA ASP A 5 15.00 -12.81 -7.53
C ASP A 5 15.13 -11.74 -6.45
N ALA A 6 14.19 -11.70 -5.49
CA ALA A 6 14.28 -10.81 -4.33
C ALA A 6 15.56 -11.04 -3.51
N LEU A 7 15.94 -12.29 -3.26
CA LEU A 7 17.17 -12.62 -2.52
C LEU A 7 18.44 -12.23 -3.28
N CYS A 8 18.47 -12.43 -4.62
CA CYS A 8 19.57 -11.96 -5.46
C CYS A 8 19.70 -10.43 -5.40
N ASP A 9 18.58 -9.73 -5.54
CA ASP A 9 18.54 -8.27 -5.51
C ASP A 9 18.94 -7.71 -4.14
N LEU A 10 18.46 -8.30 -3.04
CA LEU A 10 18.85 -7.95 -1.67
C LEU A 10 20.36 -8.14 -1.44
N ARG A 11 20.95 -9.20 -2.00
CA ARG A 11 22.39 -9.44 -1.96
C ARG A 11 23.14 -8.35 -2.74
N ASP A 12 22.67 -8.04 -3.94
CA ASP A 12 23.37 -7.17 -4.90
C ASP A 12 23.17 -5.66 -4.64
N ALA A 13 22.14 -5.29 -3.85
CA ALA A 13 21.88 -3.92 -3.43
C ALA A 13 23.01 -3.38 -2.54
N LYS A 14 23.87 -2.52 -3.10
CA LYS A 14 25.06 -1.96 -2.41
C LYS A 14 24.71 -1.03 -1.26
N GLU A 15 23.53 -0.40 -1.31
CA GLU A 15 23.04 0.53 -0.28
C GLU A 15 22.57 -0.19 1.00
N LEU A 16 22.43 -1.53 0.98
CA LEU A 16 22.07 -2.33 2.14
C LEU A 16 23.34 -2.91 2.78
N GLU A 17 23.79 -2.29 3.87
CA GLU A 17 25.01 -2.70 4.60
C GLU A 17 24.84 -4.04 5.32
N SER A 18 23.72 -4.22 6.05
CA SER A 18 23.38 -5.50 6.67
C SER A 18 22.69 -6.42 5.67
N LYS A 19 23.10 -7.69 5.65
CA LYS A 19 22.52 -8.76 4.83
C LYS A 19 21.82 -9.84 5.67
N ILE A 20 21.42 -9.47 6.90
CA ILE A 20 20.62 -10.34 7.78
C ILE A 20 19.17 -9.94 7.59
N PHE A 21 18.36 -10.88 7.10
CA PHE A 21 16.97 -10.64 6.77
C PHE A 21 16.06 -11.60 7.53
N TRP A 22 14.98 -11.05 8.09
CA TRP A 22 13.83 -11.83 8.49
C TRP A 22 12.83 -11.81 7.33
N ILE A 23 12.43 -12.98 6.85
CA ILE A 23 11.50 -13.14 5.73
C ILE A 23 10.47 -14.16 6.17
N ASP A 24 9.22 -13.74 6.33
CA ASP A 24 8.08 -14.55 6.79
C ASP A 24 8.00 -15.94 6.11
N ARG A 25 8.21 -15.99 4.79
CA ARG A 25 8.15 -17.20 3.98
C ARG A 25 9.26 -18.21 4.31
N ILE A 26 10.35 -17.76 4.92
CA ILE A 26 11.52 -18.56 5.29
C ILE A 26 11.55 -18.81 6.81
N CYS A 27 11.27 -17.78 7.60
CA CYS A 27 11.43 -17.78 9.05
C CYS A 27 10.23 -18.35 9.82
N ILE A 28 9.06 -18.48 9.17
CA ILE A 28 7.86 -19.07 9.77
C ILE A 28 7.62 -20.44 9.14
N ASN A 29 7.39 -21.46 9.96
CA ASN A 29 6.91 -22.75 9.47
C ASN A 29 5.48 -22.62 8.94
N GLN A 30 5.34 -22.43 7.63
CA GLN A 30 4.04 -22.28 6.97
C GLN A 30 3.14 -23.51 7.08
N GLY A 31 3.70 -24.68 7.46
CA GLY A 31 2.97 -25.92 7.67
C GLY A 31 2.43 -26.12 9.09
N ASP A 32 2.84 -25.28 10.05
CA ASP A 32 2.35 -25.33 11.44
C ASP A 32 1.44 -24.12 11.71
N SER A 33 0.12 -24.39 11.75
CA SER A 33 -0.88 -23.35 12.03
C SER A 33 -0.74 -22.74 13.42
N ASN A 34 -0.23 -23.47 14.42
CA ASN A 34 -0.04 -22.93 15.76
C ASN A 34 1.10 -21.92 15.77
N GLU A 35 2.25 -22.29 15.20
CA GLU A 35 3.37 -21.35 15.03
C GLU A 35 2.93 -20.14 14.20
N LYS A 36 2.25 -20.36 13.07
CA LYS A 36 1.75 -19.27 12.22
C LYS A 36 0.82 -18.32 12.98
N ASN A 37 -0.12 -18.84 13.78
CA ASN A 37 -1.00 -18.01 14.59
C ASN A 37 -0.20 -17.13 15.57
N THR A 38 0.76 -17.72 16.26
CA THR A 38 1.63 -16.99 17.20
C THR A 38 2.47 -15.95 16.48
N GLN A 39 3.11 -16.29 15.37
CA GLN A 39 3.91 -15.36 14.56
C GLN A 39 3.07 -14.21 14.03
N VAL A 40 1.87 -14.49 13.49
CA VAL A 40 0.96 -13.46 12.98
C VAL A 40 0.50 -12.51 14.08
N ALA A 41 0.28 -13.00 15.30
CA ALA A 41 -0.04 -12.15 16.45
C ALA A 41 1.12 -11.20 16.82
N MET A 42 2.36 -11.60 16.54
CA MET A 42 3.58 -10.83 16.83
C MET A 42 4.07 -9.99 15.63
N MET A 43 3.48 -10.12 14.43
CA MET A 43 3.95 -9.42 13.21
C MET A 43 4.10 -7.91 13.41
N GLY A 44 3.18 -7.30 14.17
CA GLY A 44 3.28 -5.88 14.47
C GLY A 44 4.54 -5.52 15.25
N GLU A 45 4.88 -6.30 16.26
CA GLU A 45 6.10 -6.12 17.04
C GLU A 45 7.35 -6.39 16.21
N ILE A 46 7.31 -7.39 15.32
CA ILE A 46 8.42 -7.70 14.41
C ILE A 46 8.72 -6.49 13.51
N TYR A 47 7.70 -5.92 12.86
CA TYR A 47 7.90 -4.74 12.00
C TYR A 47 8.29 -3.49 12.80
N GLN A 48 7.69 -3.28 13.97
CA GLN A 48 7.99 -2.13 14.81
C GLN A 48 9.44 -2.15 15.33
N ASN A 49 9.94 -3.32 15.69
CA ASN A 49 11.28 -3.48 16.26
C ASN A 49 12.37 -3.78 15.23
N ALA A 50 12.03 -3.97 13.96
CA ALA A 50 13.02 -4.12 12.90
C ALA A 50 13.83 -2.83 12.72
N ASP A 51 15.13 -2.96 12.42
CA ASP A 51 15.97 -1.78 12.11
C ASP A 51 15.54 -1.10 10.81
N ARG A 52 15.00 -1.88 9.87
CA ARG A 52 14.51 -1.45 8.56
C ARG A 52 13.51 -2.44 8.01
N VAL A 53 12.48 -1.94 7.34
CA VAL A 53 11.53 -2.77 6.57
C VAL A 53 11.70 -2.48 5.08
N ILE A 54 11.70 -3.55 4.27
CA ILE A 54 11.96 -3.48 2.83
C ILE A 54 10.78 -4.07 2.07
N THR A 55 10.09 -3.26 1.28
CA THR A 55 9.05 -3.74 0.35
C THR A 55 9.65 -3.97 -1.03
N TYR A 56 9.63 -5.20 -1.51
CA TYR A 56 10.16 -5.57 -2.82
C TYR A 56 9.15 -5.24 -3.94
N LEU A 57 9.60 -4.50 -4.96
CA LEU A 57 8.82 -4.06 -6.13
C LEU A 57 9.06 -4.97 -7.36
N GLY A 58 9.94 -5.96 -7.24
CA GLY A 58 10.29 -6.90 -8.30
C GLY A 58 11.67 -6.65 -8.91
N ALA A 59 12.12 -7.59 -9.74
CA ALA A 59 13.43 -7.59 -10.37
C ALA A 59 13.55 -6.56 -11.50
N ALA A 60 14.71 -5.93 -11.61
CA ALA A 60 15.03 -4.99 -12.69
C ALA A 60 14.73 -5.60 -14.07
N VAL A 61 14.22 -4.79 -15.01
CA VAL A 61 13.91 -5.23 -16.38
C VAL A 61 15.09 -5.04 -17.33
N ASP A 62 15.15 -3.90 -18.03
CA ASP A 62 16.23 -3.48 -18.91
C ASP A 62 17.04 -2.37 -18.22
N SER A 63 18.36 -2.43 -18.25
CA SER A 63 19.23 -1.50 -17.52
C SER A 63 19.04 -0.04 -17.90
N LEU A 64 18.77 0.25 -19.18
CA LEU A 64 18.59 1.62 -19.64
C LEU A 64 17.21 2.15 -19.25
N GLN A 65 16.18 1.30 -19.36
CA GLN A 65 14.83 1.63 -18.92
C GLN A 65 14.75 1.84 -17.40
N GLU A 66 15.45 1.01 -16.61
CA GLU A 66 15.56 1.16 -15.16
C GLU A 66 16.24 2.47 -14.78
N GLU A 67 17.42 2.78 -15.33
CA GLU A 67 18.16 4.01 -15.01
C GLU A 67 17.32 5.26 -15.27
N ARG A 68 16.62 5.29 -16.41
CA ARG A 68 15.72 6.39 -16.77
C ARG A 68 14.49 6.46 -15.87
N GLY A 69 13.87 5.32 -15.56
CA GLY A 69 12.70 5.22 -14.69
C GLY A 69 12.98 5.74 -13.29
N LEU A 70 14.18 5.46 -12.76
CA LEU A 70 14.63 5.89 -11.44
C LEU A 70 14.83 7.41 -11.32
N ASN A 71 14.97 8.14 -12.43
CA ASN A 71 15.19 9.60 -12.39
C ASN A 71 14.01 10.36 -11.77
N LEU A 72 12.77 9.98 -12.08
CA LEU A 72 11.60 10.68 -11.54
C LEU A 72 11.48 10.48 -10.00
N PRO A 73 11.50 9.25 -9.44
CA PRO A 73 11.53 9.07 -8.00
C PRO A 73 12.65 9.86 -7.32
N LYS A 74 13.89 9.80 -7.84
CA LYS A 74 15.03 10.54 -7.30
C LYS A 74 14.82 12.06 -7.35
N GLY A 75 14.26 12.56 -8.44
CA GLY A 75 13.93 13.97 -8.61
C GLY A 75 12.84 14.44 -7.65
N LEU A 76 11.83 13.61 -7.41
CA LEU A 76 10.77 13.90 -6.42
C LEU A 76 11.33 13.91 -5.00
N GLU A 77 12.18 12.94 -4.66
CA GLU A 77 12.87 12.89 -3.38
C GLU A 77 13.69 14.16 -3.15
N ALA A 78 14.48 14.58 -4.14
CA ALA A 78 15.27 15.80 -4.09
C ALA A 78 14.41 17.08 -4.00
N TYR A 79 13.24 17.10 -4.65
CA TYR A 79 12.36 18.27 -4.69
C TYR A 79 11.52 18.46 -3.40
N TYR A 80 11.12 17.35 -2.79
CA TYR A 80 10.28 17.32 -1.60
C TYR A 80 11.03 17.07 -0.29
N GLN A 81 12.37 16.96 -0.30
CA GLN A 81 13.25 16.64 0.84
C GLN A 81 12.71 17.09 2.21
N ASP A 82 12.41 18.39 2.37
CA ASP A 82 11.99 19.00 3.64
C ASP A 82 10.46 19.26 3.74
N ASP A 83 9.73 19.06 2.65
CA ASP A 83 8.29 19.31 2.55
C ASP A 83 7.62 18.17 1.76
N PRO A 84 7.44 16.99 2.37
CA PRO A 84 6.68 15.91 1.74
C PRO A 84 5.30 16.46 1.45
N ILE A 85 4.91 16.46 0.16
CA ILE A 85 3.65 16.97 -0.42
C ILE A 85 2.66 17.18 0.72
N MET A 86 2.37 18.44 1.07
CA MET A 86 1.62 18.94 2.25
C MET A 86 0.27 18.25 2.58
N LEU A 87 -0.02 17.09 2.01
CA LEU A 87 -1.11 16.14 2.28
C LEU A 87 -1.35 15.86 3.76
N HIS A 88 -0.35 15.99 4.63
CA HIS A 88 -0.57 15.85 6.08
C HIS A 88 -1.47 16.95 6.67
N SER A 89 -1.68 18.05 5.94
CA SER A 89 -2.68 19.09 6.26
C SER A 89 -4.07 18.78 5.70
N CYS A 90 -4.22 17.70 4.92
CA CYS A 90 -5.45 17.31 4.26
C CYS A 90 -6.08 16.12 4.97
N GLN A 91 -7.41 16.05 5.01
CA GLN A 91 -8.17 14.95 5.59
C GLN A 91 -8.66 13.94 4.54
N SER A 92 -8.65 14.33 3.26
CA SER A 92 -9.10 13.47 2.16
C SER A 92 -8.38 13.79 0.83
N PRO A 93 -8.34 12.83 -0.12
CA PRO A 93 -7.80 13.08 -1.46
C PRO A 93 -8.52 14.23 -2.18
N HIS A 94 -9.82 14.39 -1.93
CA HIS A 94 -10.62 15.49 -2.48
C HIS A 94 -10.15 16.85 -1.94
N GLU A 95 -9.93 16.96 -0.62
CA GLU A 95 -9.38 18.19 -0.02
C GLU A 95 -7.99 18.50 -0.55
N ALA A 96 -7.12 17.49 -0.68
CA ALA A 96 -5.81 17.68 -1.29
C ALA A 96 -5.92 18.22 -2.73
N SER A 97 -6.85 17.68 -3.53
CA SER A 97 -7.10 18.18 -4.87
C SER A 97 -7.58 19.64 -4.87
N LEU A 98 -8.47 20.02 -3.95
CA LEU A 98 -8.92 21.41 -3.81
C LEU A 98 -7.79 22.35 -3.40
N LYS A 99 -6.95 21.94 -2.45
CA LYS A 99 -5.80 22.71 -1.97
C LYS A 99 -4.69 22.89 -3.02
N VAL A 100 -4.60 21.98 -3.98
CA VAL A 100 -3.78 22.17 -5.19
C VAL A 100 -4.33 23.30 -6.04
N TYR A 101 -5.64 23.29 -6.32
CA TYR A 101 -6.28 24.33 -7.13
C TYR A 101 -6.21 25.70 -6.47
N SER A 102 -6.28 25.79 -5.15
CA SER A 102 -6.15 27.05 -4.40
C SER A 102 -4.70 27.53 -4.24
N GLY A 103 -3.71 26.72 -4.64
CA GLY A 103 -2.28 27.06 -4.53
C GLY A 103 -1.68 26.87 -3.13
N GLU A 104 -2.39 26.19 -2.22
CA GLU A 104 -1.92 25.91 -0.85
C GLU A 104 -0.92 24.75 -0.79
N ILE A 105 -0.90 23.88 -1.82
CA ILE A 105 0.04 22.76 -1.93
C ILE A 105 1.11 23.08 -2.98
N LYS A 106 2.39 22.93 -2.60
CA LYS A 106 3.54 23.05 -3.50
C LYS A 106 3.39 22.11 -4.71
N THR A 107 3.19 22.70 -5.88
CA THR A 107 3.08 21.96 -7.15
C THR A 107 4.45 21.61 -7.70
N LEU A 108 4.49 20.65 -8.62
CA LEU A 108 5.70 20.31 -9.35
C LEU A 108 6.03 21.35 -10.42
N PRO A 109 7.32 21.53 -10.76
CA PRO A 109 7.69 22.33 -11.92
C PRO A 109 7.07 21.78 -13.20
N GLN A 110 6.58 22.67 -14.06
CA GLN A 110 5.93 22.28 -15.31
C GLN A 110 6.90 21.68 -16.33
N LYS A 111 8.20 21.99 -16.21
CA LYS A 111 9.26 21.41 -17.05
C LYS A 111 9.84 20.17 -16.37
N PRO A 112 9.66 18.97 -16.93
CA PRO A 112 10.12 17.75 -16.27
C PRO A 112 11.65 17.62 -16.19
N ALA A 113 12.39 18.35 -17.03
CA ALA A 113 13.84 18.48 -16.92
C ALA A 113 14.29 19.06 -15.56
N GLU A 114 13.46 19.89 -14.91
CA GLU A 114 13.74 20.43 -13.58
C GLU A 114 13.57 19.37 -12.47
N LEU A 115 12.96 18.23 -12.77
CA LEU A 115 12.88 17.05 -11.91
C LEU A 115 13.92 15.98 -12.28
N GLY A 116 14.94 16.34 -13.07
CA GLY A 116 15.94 15.39 -13.57
C GLY A 116 15.38 14.40 -14.60
N VAL A 117 14.15 14.60 -15.08
CA VAL A 117 13.55 13.81 -16.15
C VAL A 117 13.90 14.48 -17.48
N ASP A 118 14.97 14.02 -18.12
CA ASP A 118 15.33 14.50 -19.46
C ASP A 118 14.28 14.04 -20.48
N ILE A 119 13.37 14.95 -20.83
CA ILE A 119 12.47 14.80 -21.98
C ILE A 119 13.18 15.38 -23.20
N GLY A 120 14.36 14.86 -23.52
CA GLY A 120 15.14 15.30 -24.68
C GLY A 120 14.29 15.39 -25.96
N GLN A 121 14.87 15.95 -27.02
CA GLN A 121 14.18 16.04 -28.33
C GLN A 121 13.67 14.68 -28.87
N GLU A 122 14.12 13.57 -28.28
CA GLU A 122 13.47 12.27 -28.38
C GLU A 122 12.31 12.17 -27.39
N LYS A 123 11.08 12.19 -27.93
CA LYS A 123 9.85 11.81 -27.22
C LYS A 123 10.15 10.67 -26.25
N VAL A 124 10.10 10.93 -24.93
CA VAL A 124 10.16 9.87 -23.90
C VAL A 124 9.25 8.74 -24.37
N SER A 125 9.84 7.57 -24.57
CA SER A 125 9.17 6.48 -25.26
C SER A 125 7.97 6.04 -24.42
N GLY A 126 6.94 5.47 -25.05
CA GLY A 126 5.83 4.87 -24.29
C GLY A 126 6.28 3.78 -23.31
N HIS A 127 7.50 3.24 -23.48
CA HIS A 127 8.10 2.22 -22.63
C HIS A 127 8.61 2.80 -21.30
N ASP A 128 9.16 4.01 -21.27
CA ASP A 128 9.68 4.62 -20.03
C ASP A 128 8.54 4.91 -19.03
N TRP A 129 7.40 5.40 -19.53
CA TRP A 129 6.19 5.63 -18.73
C TRP A 129 5.53 4.34 -18.24
N ARG A 130 5.72 3.26 -18.99
CA ARG A 130 5.24 1.93 -18.62
C ARG A 130 5.96 1.41 -17.39
N TRP A 131 7.26 1.68 -17.27
CA TRP A 131 8.02 1.34 -16.06
C TRP A 131 7.43 2.01 -14.81
N LEU A 132 7.15 3.32 -14.88
CA LEU A 132 6.59 4.06 -13.74
C LEU A 132 5.24 3.52 -13.31
N TYR A 133 4.38 3.21 -14.28
CA TYR A 133 3.08 2.60 -14.00
C TYR A 133 3.25 1.22 -13.34
N ASP A 134 4.15 0.38 -13.87
CA ASP A 134 4.40 -0.96 -13.34
C ASP A 134 5.02 -0.91 -11.92
N VAL A 135 5.83 0.11 -11.61
CA VAL A 135 6.35 0.37 -10.26
C VAL A 135 5.26 0.91 -9.35
N CYS A 136 4.40 1.82 -9.80
CA CYS A 136 3.38 2.46 -8.95
C CYS A 136 2.14 1.58 -8.72
N PHE A 137 1.85 0.63 -9.62
CA PHE A 137 0.67 -0.24 -9.59
C PHE A 137 1.01 -1.73 -9.77
N GLY A 138 2.26 -2.11 -9.52
CA GLY A 138 2.73 -3.49 -9.57
C GLY A 138 2.14 -4.35 -8.45
N GLU A 139 2.54 -5.61 -8.39
CA GLU A 139 1.98 -6.59 -7.43
C GLU A 139 2.07 -6.16 -5.95
N TRP A 140 3.04 -5.32 -5.56
CA TRP A 140 3.15 -4.85 -4.16
C TRP A 140 1.91 -4.03 -3.75
N THR A 141 1.28 -3.32 -4.68
CA THR A 141 0.06 -2.54 -4.46
C THR A 141 -1.16 -3.38 -4.14
N GLN A 142 -1.07 -4.68 -4.38
CA GLN A 142 -2.15 -5.61 -4.18
C GLN A 142 -2.09 -6.27 -2.80
N ARG A 143 -1.11 -5.98 -1.93
CA ARG A 143 -0.91 -6.75 -0.68
C ARG A 143 -1.31 -5.96 0.55
N LEU A 144 -2.44 -6.28 1.17
CA LEU A 144 -2.88 -5.62 2.42
C LEU A 144 -1.84 -5.66 3.55
N TRP A 145 -1.00 -6.71 3.61
CA TRP A 145 0.10 -6.81 4.56
C TRP A 145 1.13 -5.67 4.47
N MET A 146 1.18 -4.95 3.34
CA MET A 146 1.98 -3.74 3.18
C MET A 146 1.66 -2.66 4.23
N VAL A 147 0.45 -2.68 4.81
CA VAL A 147 0.03 -1.68 5.78
C VAL A 147 0.91 -1.73 7.03
N GLN A 148 1.20 -2.92 7.56
CA GLN A 148 2.12 -3.05 8.69
C GLN A 148 3.55 -2.74 8.28
N GLU A 149 3.96 -3.22 7.09
CA GLU A 149 5.29 -2.98 6.54
C GLU A 149 5.60 -1.47 6.46
N GLN A 150 4.60 -0.66 6.08
CA GLN A 150 4.76 0.76 5.81
C GLN A 150 4.42 1.67 6.97
N LEU A 151 3.59 1.24 7.93
CA LEU A 151 3.15 2.10 9.03
C LEU A 151 3.89 1.86 10.36
N LEU A 152 4.33 0.64 10.63
CA LEU A 152 4.89 0.30 11.96
C LEU A 152 6.37 0.60 12.09
N ASN A 153 7.08 0.71 10.97
CA ASN A 153 8.50 1.02 10.97
C ASN A 153 8.77 2.44 10.47
N ARG A 154 9.70 3.16 11.12
CA ARG A 154 10.08 4.51 10.69
C ARG A 154 11.07 4.49 9.52
N ASN A 155 11.89 3.45 9.41
CA ASN A 155 12.89 3.24 8.38
C ASN A 155 12.37 2.24 7.36
N THR A 156 11.49 2.69 6.45
CA THR A 156 10.98 1.85 5.37
C THR A 156 11.62 2.26 4.06
N ILE A 157 11.94 1.26 3.26
CA ILE A 157 12.41 1.45 1.89
C ILE A 157 11.69 0.50 0.96
N MET A 158 11.78 0.79 -0.32
CA MET A 158 11.34 -0.07 -1.39
C MET A 158 12.55 -0.53 -2.20
N LEU A 159 12.50 -1.77 -2.69
CA LEU A 159 13.59 -2.38 -3.45
C LEU A 159 13.11 -2.77 -4.85
N ARG A 160 13.74 -2.21 -5.89
CA ARG A 160 13.46 -2.51 -7.30
C ARG A 160 14.74 -2.97 -7.97
N GLY A 161 14.86 -4.25 -8.30
CA GLY A 161 16.17 -4.80 -8.61
C GLY A 161 17.16 -4.52 -7.46
N PRO A 162 18.43 -4.17 -7.75
CA PRO A 162 19.39 -3.77 -6.72
C PRO A 162 19.22 -2.31 -6.25
N HIS A 163 18.22 -1.57 -6.73
CA HIS A 163 18.04 -0.16 -6.45
C HIS A 163 17.11 0.07 -5.26
N VAL A 164 17.54 0.92 -4.34
CA VAL A 164 16.73 1.37 -3.20
C VAL A 164 15.94 2.62 -3.58
N LEU A 165 14.68 2.64 -3.18
CA LEU A 165 13.73 3.74 -3.40
C LEU A 165 13.05 4.08 -2.07
N SER A 166 12.73 5.34 -1.83
CA SER A 166 11.87 5.72 -0.71
C SER A 166 10.39 5.47 -1.01
N TRP A 167 9.64 5.11 0.04
CA TRP A 167 8.19 4.98 -0.02
C TRP A 167 7.55 6.29 -0.50
N GLU A 168 8.03 7.42 0.03
CA GLU A 168 7.50 8.76 -0.21
C GLU A 168 7.58 9.13 -1.69
N SER A 169 8.65 8.71 -2.38
CA SER A 169 8.82 8.94 -3.82
C SER A 169 7.83 8.16 -4.65
N VAL A 170 7.64 6.86 -4.36
CA VAL A 170 6.73 5.99 -5.11
C VAL A 170 5.26 6.32 -4.81
N ALA A 171 4.90 6.45 -3.54
CA ALA A 171 3.57 6.88 -3.12
C ALA A 171 3.25 8.28 -3.64
N GLY A 172 4.22 9.20 -3.60
CA GLY A 172 4.11 10.55 -4.14
C GLY A 172 3.67 10.55 -5.61
N ILE A 173 4.26 9.70 -6.46
CA ILE A 173 3.86 9.58 -7.87
C ILE A 173 2.37 9.21 -8.00
N VAL A 174 1.89 8.23 -7.23
CA VAL A 174 0.48 7.81 -7.24
C VAL A 174 -0.43 8.98 -6.85
N LEU A 175 -0.06 9.72 -5.81
CA LEU A 175 -0.84 10.85 -5.28
C LEU A 175 -0.88 12.01 -6.28
N LEU A 176 0.27 12.40 -6.84
CA LEU A 176 0.39 13.43 -7.85
C LEU A 176 -0.39 13.08 -9.13
N ALA A 177 -0.35 11.80 -9.54
CA ALA A 177 -1.09 11.34 -10.71
C ALA A 177 -2.60 11.35 -10.47
N SER A 178 -3.05 11.01 -9.25
CA SER A 178 -4.46 10.93 -8.88
C SER A 178 -5.10 12.31 -8.66
N THR A 179 -4.29 13.30 -8.29
CA THR A 179 -4.71 14.70 -8.03
C THR A 179 -4.52 15.62 -9.26
N GLN A 180 -4.07 15.07 -10.40
CA GLN A 180 -3.76 15.83 -11.63
C GLN A 180 -2.66 16.89 -11.46
N ILE A 181 -1.79 16.77 -10.46
CA ILE A 181 -0.67 17.70 -10.22
C ILE A 181 0.49 17.42 -11.17
N LEU A 182 0.62 16.19 -11.68
CA LEU A 182 1.69 15.83 -12.60
C LEU A 182 1.70 16.78 -13.82
N PRO A 183 2.88 17.27 -14.26
CA PRO A 183 2.99 18.05 -15.49
C PRO A 183 2.30 17.33 -16.65
N GLN A 184 1.62 18.08 -17.51
CA GLN A 184 0.69 17.53 -18.51
C GLN A 184 1.29 16.38 -19.35
N GLY A 185 2.58 16.47 -19.69
CA GLY A 185 3.31 15.41 -20.39
C GLY A 185 3.40 14.11 -19.60
N LEU A 186 3.71 14.19 -18.30
CA LEU A 186 3.80 13.03 -17.40
C LEU A 186 2.41 12.47 -17.10
N TYR A 187 1.43 13.34 -16.83
CA TYR A 187 0.04 12.93 -16.61
C TYR A 187 -0.51 12.16 -17.81
N ALA A 188 -0.41 12.74 -19.02
CA ALA A 188 -0.92 12.11 -20.23
C ALA A 188 -0.24 10.76 -20.48
N ALA A 189 1.07 10.64 -20.24
CA ALA A 189 1.79 9.42 -20.51
C ALA A 189 1.56 8.33 -19.45
N PHE A 190 1.46 8.69 -18.17
CA PHE A 190 1.07 7.81 -17.07
C PHE A 190 -0.31 7.20 -17.32
N TRP A 191 -1.27 8.00 -17.81
CA TRP A 191 -2.64 7.54 -18.06
C TRP A 191 -2.88 6.96 -19.46
N ARG A 192 -2.01 7.18 -20.45
CA ARG A 192 -2.15 6.64 -21.84
C ARG A 192 -2.23 5.11 -21.86
N ARG A 193 -1.67 4.43 -20.85
CA ARG A 193 -1.68 2.97 -20.75
C ARG A 193 -2.85 2.40 -19.92
N LYS A 194 -3.74 3.23 -19.36
CA LYS A 194 -5.00 2.78 -18.72
C LYS A 194 -5.87 1.90 -19.64
N GLY A 195 -5.57 1.87 -20.94
CA GLY A 195 -6.32 1.18 -22.00
C GLY A 195 -6.53 -0.34 -21.86
N ARG A 196 -5.96 -1.05 -20.87
CA ARG A 196 -6.36 -2.44 -20.53
C ARG A 196 -6.30 -2.79 -19.04
N ASP A 197 -5.33 -2.27 -18.29
CA ASP A 197 -5.16 -2.57 -16.86
C ASP A 197 -5.95 -1.55 -16.02
N ARG A 198 -6.99 -2.00 -15.31
CA ARG A 198 -7.76 -1.14 -14.39
C ARG A 198 -7.00 -1.00 -13.07
N ILE A 199 -6.56 0.22 -12.73
CA ILE A 199 -6.19 0.55 -11.35
C ILE A 199 -7.39 0.22 -10.46
N PRO A 200 -7.19 -0.50 -9.33
CA PRO A 200 -8.29 -0.81 -8.43
C PRO A 200 -9.00 0.45 -7.94
N ASP A 201 -10.33 0.44 -8.04
CA ASP A 201 -11.14 1.51 -7.48
C ASP A 201 -10.85 1.67 -5.99
N GLY A 202 -10.43 2.87 -5.59
CA GLY A 202 -10.03 3.19 -4.21
C GLY A 202 -8.55 2.95 -3.89
N PHE A 203 -7.72 2.53 -4.84
CA PHE A 203 -6.28 2.35 -4.57
C PHE A 203 -5.58 3.68 -4.23
N ALA A 204 -5.90 4.75 -4.95
CA ALA A 204 -5.40 6.09 -4.62
C ALA A 204 -5.81 6.53 -3.21
N ASP A 205 -7.06 6.22 -2.79
CA ASP A 205 -7.55 6.49 -1.43
C ASP A 205 -6.73 5.71 -0.39
N ALA A 206 -6.38 4.45 -0.68
CA ALA A 206 -5.56 3.63 0.19
C ALA A 206 -4.13 4.18 0.33
N VAL A 207 -3.48 4.58 -0.77
CA VAL A 207 -2.14 5.20 -0.74
C VAL A 207 -2.18 6.53 0.00
N PHE A 208 -3.24 7.32 -0.17
CA PHE A 208 -3.44 8.57 0.55
C PHE A 208 -3.57 8.35 2.05
N PHE A 209 -4.41 7.39 2.46
CA PHE A 209 -4.53 6.97 3.85
C PHE A 209 -3.15 6.58 4.43
N LEU A 210 -2.43 5.68 3.76
CA LEU A 210 -1.10 5.23 4.20
C LEU A 210 -0.11 6.40 4.34
N SER A 211 -0.10 7.32 3.38
CA SER A 211 0.84 8.45 3.36
C SER A 211 0.59 9.43 4.51
N ILE A 212 -0.68 9.75 4.79
CA ILE A 212 -1.04 10.62 5.91
C ILE A 212 -0.76 9.94 7.25
N THR A 213 -1.22 8.70 7.41
CA THR A 213 -1.00 7.94 8.65
C THR A 213 0.49 7.82 8.96
N ARG A 214 1.30 7.49 7.95
CA ARG A 214 2.76 7.43 8.09
C ARG A 214 3.35 8.77 8.50
N CYS A 215 2.93 9.87 7.89
CA CYS A 215 3.40 11.20 8.26
C CYS A 215 3.10 11.53 9.74
N HIS A 216 1.89 11.20 10.22
CA HIS A 216 1.54 11.39 11.64
C HIS A 216 2.40 10.53 12.57
N ILE A 217 2.63 9.26 12.21
CA ILE A 217 3.47 8.33 13.00
C ILE A 217 4.92 8.82 13.08
N VAL A 218 5.51 9.23 11.94
CA VAL A 218 6.90 9.71 11.89
C VAL A 218 7.05 11.04 12.64
N LYS A 219 6.11 11.97 12.49
CA LYS A 219 6.11 13.27 13.21
C LYS A 219 5.74 13.14 14.69
N GLY A 220 5.42 11.94 15.19
CA GLY A 220 5.05 11.72 16.60
C GLY A 220 3.68 12.25 17.00
N ASN A 221 2.83 12.62 16.02
CA ASN A 221 1.46 13.06 16.24
C ASN A 221 0.52 11.85 16.40
N CYS A 222 0.76 11.03 17.43
CA CYS A 222 0.06 9.75 17.68
C CYS A 222 -1.35 9.91 18.29
N ARG A 223 -2.16 10.88 17.83
CA ARG A 223 -3.54 11.07 18.33
C ARG A 223 -4.63 10.46 17.45
N LEU A 224 -4.28 9.92 16.29
CA LEU A 224 -5.25 9.28 15.39
C LEU A 224 -5.45 7.83 15.80
N GLU A 225 -6.60 7.54 16.41
CA GLU A 225 -7.06 6.18 16.62
C GLU A 225 -7.81 5.68 15.38
N TYR A 226 -7.39 4.55 14.84
CA TYR A 226 -8.04 3.92 13.70
C TYR A 226 -8.85 2.72 14.18
N THR A 227 -10.17 2.73 13.92
CA THR A 227 -11.01 1.55 14.15
C THR A 227 -10.81 0.54 13.03
N LEU A 228 -11.04 -0.75 13.32
CA LEU A 228 -10.91 -1.81 12.32
C LEU A 228 -11.82 -1.55 11.12
N ARG A 229 -13.09 -1.18 11.36
CA ARG A 229 -14.06 -0.92 10.29
C ARG A 229 -13.62 0.21 9.36
N ALA A 230 -13.26 1.37 9.92
CA ALA A 230 -12.83 2.52 9.12
C ALA A 230 -11.57 2.19 8.30
N THR A 231 -10.63 1.47 8.92
CA THR A 231 -9.38 1.05 8.27
C THR A 231 -9.64 0.08 7.13
N MET A 232 -10.50 -0.93 7.33
CA MET A 232 -10.92 -1.85 6.26
C MET A 232 -11.60 -1.11 5.11
N HIS A 233 -12.44 -0.11 5.41
CA HIS A 233 -13.11 0.71 4.39
C HIS A 233 -12.11 1.51 3.54
N CYS A 234 -11.14 2.17 4.18
CA CYS A 234 -10.10 2.94 3.49
C CYS A 234 -9.17 2.06 2.64
N LEU A 235 -8.91 0.83 3.10
CA LEU A 235 -7.97 -0.11 2.47
C LEU A 235 -8.64 -1.20 1.64
N ARG A 236 -9.92 -1.03 1.30
CA ARG A 236 -10.73 -2.02 0.56
C ARG A 236 -10.13 -2.41 -0.80
N ALA A 237 -9.37 -1.51 -1.41
CA ALA A 237 -8.72 -1.71 -2.71
C ALA A 237 -7.51 -2.65 -2.66
N LEU A 238 -6.88 -2.81 -1.49
CA LEU A 238 -5.76 -3.72 -1.29
C LEU A 238 -6.29 -5.16 -1.23
N GLN A 239 -5.49 -6.14 -1.65
CA GLN A 239 -5.90 -7.54 -1.74
C GLN A 239 -5.21 -8.40 -0.67
N CYS A 240 -5.77 -9.58 -0.43
CA CYS A 240 -5.23 -10.58 0.47
C CYS A 240 -5.50 -11.96 -0.11
N HIS A 241 -4.51 -12.85 -0.04
CA HIS A 241 -4.67 -14.21 -0.54
C HIS A 241 -5.57 -15.03 0.38
N ASP A 242 -5.31 -15.00 1.69
CA ASP A 242 -6.23 -15.49 2.69
C ASP A 242 -7.23 -14.37 3.03
N PRO A 243 -8.54 -14.59 2.89
CA PRO A 243 -9.54 -13.57 3.19
C PRO A 243 -9.52 -13.12 4.66
N ARG A 244 -9.05 -13.97 5.60
CA ARG A 244 -8.95 -13.61 7.03
C ARG A 244 -7.91 -12.52 7.28
N ASP A 245 -6.91 -12.41 6.40
CA ASP A 245 -5.88 -11.37 6.48
C ASP A 245 -6.46 -9.97 6.32
N ARG A 246 -7.68 -9.84 5.76
CA ARG A 246 -8.42 -8.57 5.76
C ARG A 246 -8.51 -7.93 7.15
N VAL A 247 -8.51 -8.76 8.19
CA VAL A 247 -8.50 -8.36 9.58
C VAL A 247 -7.09 -8.51 10.18
N TYR A 248 -6.46 -9.67 10.01
CA TYR A 248 -5.20 -9.97 10.70
C TYR A 248 -4.06 -9.02 10.30
N ALA A 249 -4.02 -8.57 9.05
CA ALA A 249 -3.05 -7.58 8.59
C ALA A 249 -3.24 -6.20 9.23
N LEU A 250 -4.40 -5.91 9.83
CA LEU A 250 -4.71 -4.60 10.42
C LEU A 250 -4.64 -4.58 11.95
N MET A 251 -4.44 -5.73 12.58
CA MET A 251 -4.56 -5.88 14.04
C MET A 251 -3.60 -4.98 14.83
N SER A 252 -2.39 -4.78 14.31
CA SER A 252 -1.37 -3.96 14.99
C SER A 252 -1.51 -2.45 14.72
N ILE A 253 -2.47 -2.06 13.87
CA ILE A 253 -2.76 -0.66 13.51
C ILE A 253 -4.01 -0.15 14.23
N CYS A 254 -5.01 -1.02 14.41
CA CYS A 254 -6.32 -0.62 14.89
C CYS A 254 -6.44 -0.65 16.43
N SER A 255 -7.05 0.37 17.01
CA SER A 255 -7.12 0.55 18.48
C SER A 255 -8.19 -0.29 19.16
N ASP A 256 -9.17 -0.80 18.41
CA ASP A 256 -10.35 -1.52 18.90
C ASP A 256 -10.21 -3.05 18.86
N ILE A 257 -9.08 -3.58 18.40
CA ILE A 257 -8.83 -5.02 18.23
C ILE A 257 -8.98 -5.79 19.54
N GLY A 258 -8.46 -5.24 20.64
CA GLY A 258 -8.60 -5.82 21.97
C GLY A 258 -10.06 -5.85 22.44
N LYS A 259 -10.83 -4.79 22.16
CA LYS A 259 -12.27 -4.72 22.47
C LYS A 259 -13.08 -5.73 21.67
N LEU A 260 -12.70 -5.95 20.41
CA LEU A 260 -13.33 -6.94 19.53
C LEU A 260 -12.92 -8.38 19.85
N GLY A 261 -11.95 -8.60 20.74
CA GLY A 261 -11.47 -9.93 21.13
C GLY A 261 -10.98 -10.76 19.95
N ILE A 262 -10.34 -10.12 18.97
CA ILE A 262 -9.87 -10.78 17.74
C ILE A 262 -8.47 -11.32 17.98
N VAL A 263 -8.28 -12.60 17.65
CA VAL A 263 -6.98 -13.27 17.64
C VAL A 263 -6.79 -14.02 16.33
N PRO A 264 -5.56 -14.17 15.82
CA PRO A 264 -5.29 -14.94 14.61
C PRO A 264 -5.65 -16.41 14.79
N ASP A 265 -6.41 -16.96 13.84
CA ASP A 265 -6.79 -18.36 13.81
C ASP A 265 -6.84 -18.85 12.35
N TYR A 266 -5.72 -19.43 11.90
CA TYR A 266 -5.59 -20.06 10.58
C TYR A 266 -6.05 -21.52 10.54
N SER A 267 -6.69 -22.04 11.59
CA SER A 267 -7.19 -23.42 11.59
C SER A 267 -8.16 -23.69 10.43
N HIS A 268 -8.22 -24.94 9.98
CA HIS A 268 -9.12 -25.34 8.88
C HIS A 268 -10.61 -25.13 9.21
N SER A 269 -10.96 -25.07 10.49
CA SER A 269 -12.35 -24.88 10.95
C SER A 269 -12.78 -23.41 10.97
N ASN A 270 -11.84 -22.47 11.05
CA ASN A 270 -12.08 -21.03 11.00
C ASN A 270 -12.00 -20.50 9.57
N THR A 271 -12.97 -20.87 8.73
CA THR A 271 -13.04 -20.35 7.35
C THR A 271 -13.54 -18.90 7.34
N ALA A 272 -13.19 -18.14 6.30
CA ALA A 272 -13.68 -16.76 6.16
C ALA A 272 -15.22 -16.67 6.05
N LEU A 273 -15.89 -17.73 5.56
CA LEU A 273 -17.36 -17.83 5.60
C LEU A 273 -17.92 -17.86 7.03
N ARG A 274 -17.18 -18.44 7.98
CA ARG A 274 -17.58 -18.51 9.40
C ARG A 274 -17.11 -17.28 10.18
N PHE A 275 -15.95 -16.75 9.81
CA PHE A 275 -15.34 -15.61 10.49
C PHE A 275 -16.07 -14.30 10.19
N SER A 276 -16.45 -14.05 8.93
CA SER A 276 -17.06 -12.77 8.51
C SER A 276 -18.36 -12.42 9.26
N PRO A 277 -19.38 -13.31 9.38
CA PRO A 277 -20.60 -12.99 10.12
C PRO A 277 -20.33 -12.72 11.61
N LYS A 278 -19.40 -13.45 12.22
CA LYS A 278 -19.01 -13.25 13.63
C LYS A 278 -18.32 -11.90 13.83
N LEU A 279 -17.46 -11.49 12.88
CA LEU A 279 -16.83 -10.18 12.92
C LEU A 279 -17.88 -9.07 12.83
N ALA A 280 -18.82 -9.17 11.88
CA ALA A 280 -19.88 -8.19 11.73
C ALA A 280 -20.73 -8.06 13.00
N GLN A 281 -21.11 -9.19 13.61
CA GLN A 281 -21.81 -9.21 14.89
C GLN A 281 -21.01 -8.47 15.98
N ARG A 282 -19.72 -8.80 16.15
CA ARG A 282 -18.85 -8.14 17.13
C ARG A 282 -18.72 -6.64 16.90
N LEU A 283 -18.61 -6.20 15.64
CA LEU A 283 -18.54 -4.78 15.29
C LEU A 283 -19.85 -4.06 15.64
N ILE A 284 -21.00 -4.65 15.34
CA ILE A 284 -22.33 -4.09 15.68
C ILE A 284 -22.49 -3.98 17.20
N GLU A 285 -22.14 -5.04 17.93
CA GLU A 285 -22.24 -5.09 19.39
C GLU A 285 -21.27 -4.11 20.07
N THR A 286 -20.07 -3.93 19.51
CA THR A 286 -19.05 -3.05 20.09
C THR A 286 -19.28 -1.58 19.75
N GLU A 287 -19.62 -1.26 18.50
CA GLU A 287 -19.83 0.12 18.06
C GLU A 287 -21.27 0.62 18.32
N MET A 288 -22.19 -0.28 18.71
CA MET A 288 -23.62 0.00 18.94
C MET A 288 -24.30 0.70 17.74
N ASN A 289 -23.88 0.36 16.52
CA ASN A 289 -24.41 0.92 15.28
C ASN A 289 -24.37 -0.13 14.14
N LEU A 290 -24.96 0.22 13.01
CA LEU A 290 -25.05 -0.65 11.83
C LEU A 290 -24.13 -0.20 10.68
N HIS A 291 -23.11 0.62 10.93
CA HIS A 291 -22.26 1.17 9.88
C HIS A 291 -21.52 0.08 9.08
N ILE A 292 -21.19 -1.06 9.69
CA ILE A 292 -20.58 -2.17 8.95
C ILE A 292 -21.43 -2.64 7.77
N LEU A 293 -22.76 -2.46 7.82
CA LEU A 293 -23.66 -2.85 6.73
C LEU A 293 -23.49 -1.96 5.49
N THR A 294 -22.96 -0.74 5.62
CA THR A 294 -22.67 0.11 4.44
C THR A 294 -21.51 -0.45 3.62
N ASP A 295 -20.60 -1.19 4.25
CA ASP A 295 -19.42 -1.77 3.61
C ASP A 295 -19.75 -3.06 2.84
N VAL A 296 -20.94 -3.64 3.04
CA VAL A 296 -21.42 -4.85 2.36
C VAL A 296 -21.99 -4.55 0.96
N CYS A 297 -22.43 -3.30 0.73
CA CYS A 297 -23.04 -2.83 -0.50
C CYS A 297 -22.00 -2.53 -1.60
N THR A 298 -21.21 -3.52 -2.03
CA THR A 298 -20.28 -3.35 -3.17
C THR A 298 -20.95 -3.71 -4.50
N ARG A 299 -20.69 -2.93 -5.56
CA ARG A 299 -21.32 -3.08 -6.89
C ARG A 299 -21.04 -4.44 -7.56
N HIS A 300 -20.00 -5.15 -7.13
CA HIS A 300 -19.58 -6.45 -7.68
C HIS A 300 -19.13 -7.38 -6.55
N PRO A 301 -20.06 -8.10 -5.91
CA PRO A 301 -19.66 -9.01 -4.85
C PRO A 301 -19.01 -10.25 -5.51
N PRO A 302 -17.82 -10.69 -5.04
CA PRO A 302 -17.11 -11.82 -5.65
C PRO A 302 -17.96 -13.08 -5.67
N SER A 303 -17.70 -14.03 -6.56
CA SER A 303 -18.47 -15.29 -6.64
C SER A 303 -18.57 -16.04 -5.29
N ALA A 304 -17.57 -15.90 -4.41
CA ALA A 304 -17.57 -16.42 -3.04
C ALA A 304 -18.56 -15.73 -2.08
N SER A 305 -19.04 -14.51 -2.40
CA SER A 305 -20.04 -13.77 -1.63
C SER A 305 -21.41 -14.43 -1.66
N ARG A 306 -21.71 -15.28 -2.66
CA ARG A 306 -23.01 -15.96 -2.78
C ARG A 306 -23.25 -16.97 -1.64
N ALA A 307 -22.19 -17.42 -0.98
CA ALA A 307 -22.25 -18.31 0.18
C ALA A 307 -22.27 -17.57 1.52
N LEU A 308 -22.05 -16.25 1.52
CA LEU A 308 -22.16 -15.41 2.71
C LEU A 308 -23.60 -14.89 2.86
N PRO A 309 -24.08 -14.69 4.11
CA PRO A 309 -25.28 -13.90 4.33
C PRO A 309 -25.12 -12.49 3.71
N SER A 310 -26.20 -11.95 3.14
CA SER A 310 -26.18 -10.65 2.43
C SER A 310 -25.81 -9.45 3.29
N TRP A 311 -25.75 -9.62 4.61
CA TRP A 311 -25.39 -8.59 5.60
C TRP A 311 -23.96 -8.74 6.13
N ALA A 312 -23.24 -9.81 5.76
CA ALA A 312 -21.88 -10.05 6.22
C ALA A 312 -20.86 -9.41 5.27
N PRO A 313 -19.82 -8.72 5.77
CA PRO A 313 -18.83 -8.05 4.94
C PRO A 313 -18.05 -9.08 4.11
N GLY A 314 -17.91 -8.79 2.82
CA GLY A 314 -17.09 -9.60 1.92
C GLY A 314 -15.62 -9.49 2.32
N MET A 315 -15.08 -10.56 2.91
CA MET A 315 -13.63 -10.68 3.15
C MET A 315 -12.88 -11.13 1.90
N TYR A 316 -13.61 -11.60 0.89
CA TYR A 316 -13.09 -12.11 -0.36
C TYR A 316 -12.82 -10.97 -1.36
N ILE A 317 -11.78 -11.17 -2.17
CA ILE A 317 -11.23 -10.24 -3.16
C ILE A 317 -12.33 -9.68 -4.07
N ILE A 318 -12.35 -8.36 -4.32
CA ILE A 318 -13.04 -7.80 -5.49
C ILE A 318 -12.14 -8.15 -6.68
N ASN A 319 -12.39 -9.29 -7.33
CA ASN A 319 -11.65 -9.64 -8.55
C ASN A 319 -11.95 -8.60 -9.61
N ILE A 320 -10.95 -7.77 -9.92
CA ILE A 320 -10.94 -6.99 -11.14
C ILE A 320 -10.52 -7.97 -12.24
N THR A 321 -11.50 -8.63 -12.84
CA THR A 321 -11.36 -9.26 -14.16
C THR A 321 -11.09 -8.21 -15.21
#